data_AF-A0A293M7Z9-F1
#
_entry.id   AF-A0A293M7Z9-F1
#
_cell.length_a   1.000
_cell.length_b   1.000
_cell.length_c   1.000
_cell.angle_alpha   90.00
_cell.angle_beta   90.00
_cell.angle_gamma   90.00
#
_symmetry.space_group_name_H-M   'P 1'
#
loop_
_entity.id
_entity.type
_entity.pdbx_description
1 polymer ?
#
loop_
_entity_poly.entity_id
_entity_poly.type
_entity_poly.pdbx_seq_one_letter_code
_entity_poly.pdbx_strand_id
1 'polypeptide(L)'
;MEQEQAVCRSDCPEHKAYQKRVQELEQMLKCVRDKLQVATHKLQSTEVELHRVTQEAEELKLVKQTLLSVSRELELTKERSNKLEKKIGTQFSVERFKHSDEDMRFYTGFPSYAVFQSVLRFLNPGAHGENIKSWYKSRDQSDTSKIGRPRSLTVDNEFFLFLVRMRLGLFEKDLADRFCISVSTVSRICITWTSYAFLHLSQLLLWMSKQRIQEEMPAPFKEMYSSTRVILDATEVKCQASSSLALQSATFSNYKSTNTFKGLIGISPDGTVTFVSNLFPGSISDKECVRQSGFLSLPFHDGDVVMADKGFKIQDLLDDIKVGLNTPPFLTRGQFNEAEVRETEEIASLRIHVKRRIQRIKKFSYI
;
A
#
# COMPACT_ATOMS: atom_id res chain seq x y z
N MET A 1 -106.23 -50.53 54.49
CA MET A 1 -105.39 -51.49 55.23
C MET A 1 -104.23 -50.68 55.78
N GLU A 2 -104.42 -50.03 56.92
CA GLU A 2 -104.11 -50.58 58.27
C GLU A 2 -102.58 -50.61 58.47
N GLN A 3 -102.04 -49.61 59.18
CA GLN A 3 -101.55 -49.67 60.58
C GLN A 3 -100.27 -50.52 60.70
N GLU A 4 -99.14 -49.99 61.17
CA GLU A 4 -98.91 -49.64 62.59
C GLU A 4 -98.05 -48.39 62.79
N GLN A 5 -98.54 -47.52 63.66
CA GLN A 5 -97.76 -46.53 64.40
C GLN A 5 -97.06 -47.21 65.58
N ALA A 6 -95.76 -46.98 65.74
CA ALA A 6 -95.11 -47.05 67.04
C ALA A 6 -94.60 -45.64 67.40
N VAL A 7 -95.43 -44.91 68.13
CA VAL A 7 -95.10 -43.62 68.75
C VAL A 7 -94.14 -43.89 69.90
N CYS A 8 -92.89 -43.43 69.78
CA CYS A 8 -91.94 -43.38 70.91
C CYS A 8 -91.74 -41.92 71.35
N ARG A 9 -91.88 -41.70 72.66
CA ARG A 9 -92.10 -40.41 73.34
C ARG A 9 -90.90 -39.44 73.22
N SER A 10 -91.19 -38.19 72.88
CA SER A 10 -90.25 -37.08 72.66
C SER A 10 -89.77 -36.34 73.94
N ASP A 11 -89.94 -36.90 75.14
CA ASP A 11 -89.56 -36.25 76.41
C ASP A 11 -88.83 -37.21 77.39
N CYS A 12 -87.76 -37.87 76.92
CA CYS A 12 -86.80 -38.57 77.78
C CYS A 12 -85.50 -37.73 77.92
N PRO A 13 -84.95 -37.50 79.14
CA PRO A 13 -83.72 -36.72 79.35
C PRO A 13 -82.52 -37.21 78.54
N GLU A 14 -82.42 -38.53 78.32
CA GLU A 14 -81.39 -39.16 77.51
C GLU A 14 -81.52 -38.80 76.02
N HIS A 15 -82.73 -38.58 75.51
CA HIS A 15 -82.98 -38.23 74.11
C HIS A 15 -82.57 -36.77 73.80
N LYS A 16 -82.81 -35.84 74.74
CA LYS A 16 -82.35 -34.45 74.63
C LYS A 16 -80.81 -34.34 74.71
N ALA A 17 -80.17 -35.14 75.55
CA ALA A 17 -78.71 -35.23 75.61
C ALA A 17 -78.12 -35.78 74.30
N TYR A 18 -78.77 -36.78 73.69
CA TYR A 18 -78.36 -37.34 72.41
C TYR A 18 -78.53 -36.34 71.26
N GLN A 19 -79.66 -35.64 71.18
CA GLN A 19 -79.89 -34.60 70.16
C GLN A 19 -78.88 -33.45 70.27
N LYS A 20 -78.52 -33.04 71.49
CA LYS A 20 -77.47 -32.03 71.71
C LYS A 20 -76.12 -32.51 71.21
N ARG A 21 -75.76 -33.78 71.46
CA ARG A 21 -74.51 -34.38 70.99
C ARG A 21 -74.47 -34.49 69.46
N VAL A 22 -75.60 -34.81 68.83
CA VAL A 22 -75.74 -34.82 67.36
C VAL A 22 -75.54 -33.43 66.79
N GLN A 23 -76.15 -32.38 67.37
CA GLN A 23 -75.92 -31.00 66.95
C GLN A 23 -74.45 -30.55 67.12
N GLU A 24 -73.81 -30.91 68.23
CA GLU A 24 -72.37 -30.66 68.45
C GLU A 24 -71.51 -31.34 67.38
N LEU A 25 -71.82 -32.60 67.06
CA LEU A 25 -71.13 -33.37 66.02
C LEU A 25 -71.37 -32.78 64.62
N GLU A 26 -72.59 -32.34 64.30
CA GLU A 26 -72.93 -31.68 63.05
C GLU A 26 -72.20 -30.33 62.88
N GLN A 27 -72.11 -29.53 63.96
CA GLN A 27 -71.33 -28.29 63.97
C GLN A 27 -69.83 -28.56 63.78
N MET A 28 -69.28 -29.59 64.43
CA MET A 28 -67.89 -30.00 64.21
C MET A 28 -67.67 -30.50 62.78
N LEU A 29 -68.58 -31.29 62.22
CA LEU A 29 -68.53 -31.74 60.83
C LEU A 29 -68.54 -30.57 59.84
N LYS A 30 -69.38 -29.55 60.10
CA LYS A 30 -69.42 -28.32 59.30
C LYS A 30 -68.10 -27.56 59.39
N CYS A 31 -67.56 -27.35 60.60
CA CYS A 31 -66.27 -26.70 60.82
C CYS A 31 -65.12 -27.43 60.12
N VAL A 32 -65.10 -28.77 60.17
CA VAL A 32 -64.11 -29.59 59.48
C VAL A 32 -64.26 -29.48 57.96
N ARG A 33 -65.50 -29.47 57.43
CA ARG A 33 -65.78 -29.31 56.00
C ARG A 33 -65.34 -27.95 55.48
N ASP A 34 -65.62 -26.87 56.20
CA ASP A 34 -65.21 -25.51 55.82
C ASP A 34 -63.68 -25.40 55.81
N LYS A 35 -63.01 -25.97 56.83
CA LYS A 35 -61.53 -26.05 56.88
C LYS A 35 -60.96 -26.87 55.72
N LEU A 36 -61.59 -27.98 55.39
CA LEU A 36 -61.18 -28.83 54.26
C LEU A 36 -61.31 -28.06 52.95
N GLN A 37 -62.42 -27.34 52.73
CA GLN A 37 -62.63 -26.53 51.53
C GLN A 37 -61.59 -25.41 51.38
N VAL A 38 -61.26 -24.72 52.47
CA VAL A 38 -60.20 -23.71 52.49
C VAL A 38 -58.83 -24.33 52.20
N ALA A 39 -58.54 -25.50 52.76
CA ALA A 39 -57.30 -26.22 52.48
C ALA A 39 -57.20 -26.66 51.02
N THR A 40 -58.30 -27.15 50.42
CA THR A 40 -58.36 -27.54 49.01
C THR A 40 -58.13 -26.35 48.09
N HIS A 41 -58.76 -25.20 48.35
CA HIS A 41 -58.55 -24.01 47.53
C HIS A 41 -57.10 -23.49 47.62
N LYS A 42 -56.50 -23.53 48.82
CA LYS A 42 -55.08 -23.19 49.00
C LYS A 42 -54.17 -24.14 48.23
N LEU A 43 -54.47 -25.44 48.27
CA LEU A 43 -53.69 -26.46 47.57
C LEU A 43 -53.75 -26.27 46.05
N GLN A 44 -54.94 -25.99 45.49
CA GLN A 44 -55.11 -25.64 44.08
C GLN A 44 -54.33 -24.38 43.69
N SER A 45 -54.36 -23.33 44.53
CA SER A 45 -53.58 -22.11 44.28
C SER A 45 -52.08 -22.38 44.26
N THR A 46 -51.57 -23.22 45.17
CA THR A 46 -50.16 -23.60 45.22
C THR A 46 -49.74 -24.49 44.05
N GLU A 47 -50.63 -25.35 43.54
CA GLU A 47 -50.37 -26.18 42.36
C GLU A 47 -50.20 -25.32 41.10
N VAL A 48 -51.03 -24.30 40.91
CA VAL A 48 -50.91 -23.35 39.79
C VAL A 48 -49.59 -22.59 39.87
N GLU A 49 -49.23 -22.11 41.06
CA GLU A 49 -47.97 -21.38 41.24
C GLU A 49 -46.75 -22.29 41.08
N LEU A 50 -46.82 -23.54 41.55
CA LEU A 50 -45.79 -24.55 41.29
C LEU A 50 -45.61 -24.80 39.80
N HIS A 51 -46.70 -24.90 39.03
CA HIS A 51 -46.66 -25.08 37.58
C HIS A 51 -46.02 -23.89 36.85
N ARG A 52 -46.31 -22.66 37.29
CA ARG A 52 -45.68 -21.44 36.76
C ARG A 52 -44.17 -21.44 37.01
N VAL A 53 -43.75 -21.75 38.23
CA VAL A 53 -42.33 -21.78 38.61
C VAL A 53 -41.58 -22.88 37.87
N THR A 54 -42.19 -24.05 37.62
CA THR A 54 -41.55 -25.09 36.82
C THR A 54 -41.38 -24.68 35.36
N GLN A 55 -42.35 -24.00 34.75
CA GLN A 55 -42.20 -23.44 33.39
C GLN A 55 -41.07 -22.41 33.33
N GLU A 56 -41.04 -21.45 34.26
CA GLU A 56 -39.96 -20.46 34.35
C GLU A 56 -38.58 -21.12 34.54
N ALA A 57 -38.51 -22.22 35.31
CA ALA A 57 -37.26 -22.98 35.49
C ALA A 57 -36.81 -23.70 34.21
N GLU A 58 -37.74 -24.21 33.40
CA GLU A 58 -37.44 -24.81 32.10
C GLU A 58 -36.96 -23.77 31.09
N GLU A 59 -37.60 -22.60 31.03
CA GLU A 59 -37.17 -21.47 30.21
C GLU A 59 -35.78 -20.98 30.62
N LEU A 60 -35.53 -20.83 31.93
CA LEU A 60 -34.23 -20.42 32.45
C LEU A 60 -33.13 -21.44 32.09
N LYS A 61 -33.46 -22.73 32.09
CA LYS A 61 -32.54 -23.78 31.66
C LYS A 61 -32.19 -23.65 30.18
N LEU A 62 -33.18 -23.37 29.32
CA LEU A 62 -32.96 -23.14 27.90
C LEU A 62 -32.11 -21.88 27.65
N VAL A 63 -32.47 -20.75 28.28
CA VAL A 63 -31.73 -19.49 28.18
C VAL A 63 -30.28 -19.67 28.63
N LYS A 64 -30.04 -20.41 29.72
CA LYS A 64 -28.69 -20.71 30.21
C LYS A 64 -27.88 -21.52 29.21
N GLN A 65 -28.50 -22.49 28.52
CA GLN A 65 -27.84 -23.26 27.47
C GLN A 65 -27.48 -22.38 26.27
N THR A 66 -28.40 -21.51 25.83
CA THR A 66 -28.14 -20.57 24.72
C THR A 66 -27.07 -19.54 25.09
N LEU A 67 -27.07 -19.03 26.33
CA LEU A 67 -26.06 -18.09 26.79
C LEU A 67 -24.66 -18.73 26.76
N LEU A 68 -24.54 -20.01 27.14
CA LEU A 68 -23.30 -20.75 27.07
C LEU A 68 -22.82 -20.96 25.62
N SER A 69 -23.72 -21.26 24.68
CA SER A 69 -23.36 -21.43 23.27
C SER A 69 -22.88 -20.11 22.65
N VAL A 70 -23.62 -19.02 22.87
CA VAL A 70 -23.28 -17.68 22.36
C VAL A 70 -21.97 -17.18 22.96
N SER A 71 -21.75 -17.39 24.27
CA SER A 71 -20.50 -16.99 24.93
C SER A 71 -19.29 -17.72 24.33
N ARG A 72 -19.45 -19.02 24.00
CA ARG A 72 -18.40 -19.80 23.32
C ARG A 72 -18.12 -19.28 21.91
N GLU A 73 -19.15 -18.94 21.13
CA GLU A 73 -18.97 -18.38 19.79
C GLU A 73 -18.29 -17.01 19.81
N LEU A 74 -18.64 -16.18 20.80
CA LEU A 74 -18.00 -14.88 21.00
C LEU A 74 -16.50 -15.05 21.28
N GLU A 75 -16.13 -15.99 22.15
CA GLU A 75 -14.73 -16.25 22.49
C GLU A 75 -13.94 -16.76 21.27
N LEU A 76 -14.50 -17.70 20.51
CA LEU A 76 -13.90 -18.19 19.26
C LEU A 76 -13.73 -17.08 18.22
N THR A 77 -14.70 -16.16 18.14
CA THR A 77 -14.65 -15.02 17.22
C THR A 77 -13.57 -14.03 17.63
N LYS A 78 -13.45 -13.73 18.93
CA LYS A 78 -12.38 -12.90 19.48
C LYS A 78 -11.01 -13.52 19.22
N GLU A 79 -10.84 -14.83 19.45
CA GLU A 79 -9.59 -15.51 19.14
C GLU A 79 -9.22 -15.45 17.65
N ARG A 80 -10.20 -15.63 16.76
CA ARG A 80 -9.98 -15.49 15.31
C ARG A 80 -9.58 -14.07 14.92
N SER A 81 -10.22 -13.05 15.49
CA SER A 81 -9.86 -11.64 15.28
C SER A 81 -8.44 -11.36 15.74
N ASN A 82 -8.08 -11.78 16.96
CA ASN A 82 -6.73 -11.61 17.50
C ASN A 82 -5.66 -12.32 16.64
N LYS A 83 -5.97 -13.51 16.12
CA LYS A 83 -5.08 -14.24 15.18
C LYS A 83 -4.93 -13.51 13.85
N LEU A 84 -5.99 -12.91 13.32
CA LEU A 84 -5.97 -12.12 12.10
C LEU A 84 -5.17 -10.82 12.29
N GLU A 85 -5.40 -10.09 13.39
CA GLU A 85 -4.65 -8.88 13.72
C GLU A 85 -3.15 -9.14 13.89
N LYS A 86 -2.78 -10.23 14.58
CA LYS A 86 -1.38 -10.66 14.67
C LYS A 86 -0.80 -10.96 13.29
N LYS A 87 -1.55 -11.64 12.40
CA LYS A 87 -1.11 -11.91 11.02
C LYS A 87 -0.92 -10.62 10.21
N ILE A 88 -1.84 -9.67 10.32
CA ILE A 88 -1.78 -8.37 9.64
C ILE A 88 -0.55 -7.59 10.11
N GLY A 89 -0.30 -7.51 11.43
CA GLY A 89 0.88 -6.84 11.98
C GLY A 89 2.22 -7.47 11.56
N THR A 90 2.23 -8.77 11.24
CA THR A 90 3.43 -9.47 10.73
C THR A 90 3.60 -9.39 9.22
N GLN A 91 2.53 -9.07 8.47
CA GLN A 91 2.57 -9.06 7.02
C GLN A 91 3.51 -7.96 6.53
N PHE A 92 4.27 -8.25 5.47
CA PHE A 92 5.13 -7.25 4.85
C PHE A 92 4.23 -6.29 4.04
N SER A 93 3.88 -5.16 4.64
CA SER A 93 2.95 -4.19 4.08
C SER A 93 3.32 -2.76 4.49
N VAL A 94 2.78 -1.76 3.81
CA VAL A 94 3.02 -0.35 4.16
C VAL A 94 2.50 0.00 5.55
N GLU A 95 1.41 -0.63 6.00
CA GLU A 95 0.81 -0.41 7.31
C GLU A 95 1.75 -0.79 8.45
N ARG A 96 2.65 -1.75 8.22
CA ARG A 96 3.69 -2.15 9.18
C ARG A 96 4.77 -1.07 9.35
N PHE A 97 5.14 -0.37 8.27
CA PHE A 97 6.28 0.54 8.27
C PHE A 97 5.90 2.02 8.35
N LYS A 98 4.61 2.37 8.22
CA LYS A 98 4.13 3.77 8.15
C LYS A 98 4.50 4.65 9.36
N HIS A 99 4.85 4.05 10.50
CA HIS A 99 5.23 4.76 11.73
C HIS A 99 6.74 4.85 11.95
N SER A 100 7.56 4.32 11.04
CA SER A 100 9.01 4.33 11.12
C SER A 100 9.59 5.04 9.90
N ASP A 101 10.05 6.27 10.08
CA ASP A 101 10.69 7.05 9.01
C ASP A 101 11.99 6.38 8.52
N GLU A 102 12.68 5.66 9.40
CA GLU A 102 13.86 4.86 9.05
C GLU A 102 13.49 3.73 8.09
N ASP A 103 12.47 2.93 8.43
CA ASP A 103 12.02 1.83 7.56
C ASP A 103 11.43 2.35 6.25
N MET A 104 10.65 3.44 6.30
CA MET A 104 10.12 4.06 5.09
C MET A 104 11.25 4.49 4.16
N ARG A 105 12.31 5.12 4.69
CA ARG A 105 13.48 5.53 3.91
C ARG A 105 14.26 4.34 3.38
N PHE A 106 14.40 3.30 4.18
CA PHE A 106 15.10 2.08 3.78
C PHE A 106 14.37 1.38 2.63
N TYR A 107 13.09 1.08 2.80
CA TYR A 107 12.30 0.29 1.85
C TYR A 107 11.86 1.08 0.63
N THR A 108 11.44 2.32 0.79
CA THR A 108 10.86 3.10 -0.33
C THR A 108 11.78 4.17 -0.89
N GLY A 109 12.80 4.57 -0.13
CA GLY A 109 13.62 5.74 -0.44
C GLY A 109 12.98 7.08 -0.06
N PHE A 110 11.71 7.12 0.34
CA PHE A 110 11.05 8.33 0.80
C PHE A 110 11.35 8.64 2.27
N PRO A 111 11.48 9.92 2.66
CA PRO A 111 11.91 10.28 4.00
C PRO A 111 10.88 9.96 5.09
N SER A 112 9.59 9.82 4.74
CA SER A 112 8.50 9.50 5.66
C SER A 112 7.27 8.96 4.91
N TYR A 113 6.32 8.40 5.66
CA TYR A 113 5.02 7.97 5.12
C TYR A 113 4.21 9.14 4.54
N ALA A 114 4.36 10.36 5.08
CA ALA A 114 3.68 11.54 4.55
C ALA A 114 4.11 11.88 3.12
N VAL A 115 5.40 11.70 2.79
CA VAL A 115 5.90 11.88 1.42
C VAL A 115 5.41 10.75 0.52
N PHE A 116 5.42 9.51 1.00
CA PHE A 116 4.82 8.37 0.29
C PHE A 116 3.38 8.66 -0.14
N GLN A 117 2.53 9.11 0.79
CA GLN A 117 1.14 9.44 0.50
C GLN A 117 1.01 10.66 -0.43
N SER A 118 1.90 11.63 -0.34
CA SER A 118 1.88 12.81 -1.21
C SER A 118 2.21 12.44 -2.66
N VAL A 119 3.20 11.57 -2.87
CA VAL A 119 3.50 11.04 -4.20
C VAL A 119 2.36 10.16 -4.72
N LEU A 120 1.81 9.27 -3.88
CA LEU A 120 0.68 8.42 -4.28
C LEU A 120 -0.55 9.25 -4.68
N ARG A 121 -0.84 10.33 -3.96
CA ARG A 121 -1.90 11.30 -4.31
C ARG A 121 -1.62 12.02 -5.62
N PHE A 122 -0.38 12.43 -5.86
CA PHE A 122 0.02 13.05 -7.14
C PHE A 122 -0.19 12.08 -8.32
N LEU A 123 0.17 10.80 -8.14
CA LEU A 123 -0.06 9.78 -9.17
C LEU A 123 -1.56 9.55 -9.41
N ASN A 124 -2.41 9.75 -8.40
CA ASN A 124 -3.87 9.64 -8.48
C ASN A 124 -4.36 8.28 -9.07
N PRO A 125 -3.95 7.14 -8.49
CA PRO A 125 -4.39 5.82 -8.94
C PRO A 125 -5.89 5.55 -8.75
N GLY A 126 -6.57 6.33 -7.91
CA GLY A 126 -7.95 6.06 -7.46
C GLY A 126 -7.98 5.15 -6.23
N ALA A 127 -9.11 5.13 -5.51
CA ALA A 127 -9.24 4.42 -4.24
C ALA A 127 -9.10 2.90 -4.39
N HIS A 128 -9.55 2.39 -5.54
CA HIS A 128 -9.47 0.98 -5.89
C HIS A 128 -8.60 0.76 -7.12
N GLY A 129 -7.78 1.75 -7.52
CA GLY A 129 -6.86 1.72 -8.65
C GLY A 129 -7.55 1.91 -10.01
N GLU A 130 -8.75 2.49 -10.03
CA GLU A 130 -9.57 2.71 -11.23
C GLU A 130 -8.85 3.50 -12.34
N ASN A 131 -7.89 4.35 -11.98
CA ASN A 131 -7.11 5.12 -12.94
C ASN A 131 -5.89 4.34 -13.47
N ILE A 132 -5.55 3.20 -12.85
CA ILE A 132 -4.48 2.32 -13.30
C ILE A 132 -5.03 1.37 -14.39
N LYS A 133 -4.75 1.70 -15.66
CA LYS A 133 -5.05 0.79 -16.78
C LYS A 133 -4.06 -0.38 -16.77
N SER A 134 -4.56 -1.58 -16.46
CA SER A 134 -3.75 -2.79 -16.52
C SER A 134 -3.30 -3.06 -17.95
N TRP A 135 -2.00 -3.25 -18.15
CA TRP A 135 -1.38 -3.55 -19.46
C TRP A 135 -2.09 -4.68 -20.23
N TYR A 136 -2.62 -5.68 -19.51
CA TYR A 136 -3.29 -6.84 -20.12
C TYR A 136 -4.75 -6.58 -20.52
N LYS A 137 -5.43 -5.59 -19.93
CA LYS A 137 -6.84 -5.29 -20.26
C LYS A 137 -6.99 -4.55 -21.60
N SER A 138 -5.95 -3.89 -22.08
CA SER A 138 -5.99 -3.13 -23.34
C SER A 138 -5.90 -3.99 -24.60
N ARG A 139 -5.64 -5.31 -24.47
CA ARG A 139 -5.43 -6.21 -25.61
C ARG A 139 -6.69 -6.94 -26.07
N ASP A 140 -7.72 -6.99 -25.22
CA ASP A 140 -9.05 -7.52 -25.57
C ASP A 140 -10.06 -6.35 -25.58
N GLN A 141 -10.41 -5.87 -26.78
CA GLN A 141 -11.54 -4.95 -26.98
C GLN A 141 -12.88 -5.72 -27.07
N SER A 142 -13.04 -6.80 -26.31
CA SER A 142 -14.32 -7.52 -26.23
C SER A 142 -14.85 -7.52 -24.79
N ASP A 143 -16.05 -6.96 -24.65
CA ASP A 143 -16.91 -6.92 -23.47
C ASP A 143 -16.48 -6.14 -22.23
N THR A 144 -17.13 -4.98 -22.06
CA THR A 144 -17.17 -4.12 -20.87
C THR A 144 -17.88 -4.73 -19.66
N SER A 145 -18.11 -6.05 -19.60
CA SER A 145 -18.90 -6.70 -18.53
C SER A 145 -18.14 -7.73 -17.70
N LYS A 146 -16.90 -8.09 -18.03
CA LYS A 146 -16.11 -9.01 -17.20
C LYS A 146 -15.37 -8.25 -16.11
N ILE A 147 -15.99 -8.14 -14.94
CA ILE A 147 -15.31 -7.76 -13.69
C ILE A 147 -14.21 -8.79 -13.46
N GLY A 148 -12.97 -8.46 -13.87
CA GLY A 148 -11.82 -9.33 -13.68
C GLY A 148 -11.58 -9.66 -12.21
N ARG A 149 -10.73 -10.65 -11.95
CA ARG A 149 -10.34 -11.05 -10.59
C ARG A 149 -9.97 -9.81 -9.76
N PRO A 150 -10.50 -9.66 -8.53
CA PRO A 150 -10.17 -8.53 -7.66
C PRO A 150 -8.65 -8.45 -7.44
N ARG A 151 -8.13 -7.23 -7.24
CA ARG A 151 -6.71 -7.03 -6.95
C ARG A 151 -6.33 -7.80 -5.69
N SER A 152 -5.14 -8.41 -5.71
CA SER A 152 -4.62 -9.16 -4.57
C SER A 152 -4.10 -8.27 -3.44
N LEU A 153 -3.76 -7.02 -3.75
CA LEU A 153 -3.22 -6.03 -2.81
C LEU A 153 -4.01 -4.71 -2.91
N THR A 154 -3.98 -3.92 -1.84
CA THR A 154 -4.44 -2.53 -1.88
C THR A 154 -3.51 -1.69 -2.76
N VAL A 155 -4.02 -0.58 -3.28
CA VAL A 155 -3.24 0.35 -4.13
C VAL A 155 -1.97 0.82 -3.42
N ASP A 156 -2.07 1.19 -2.14
CA ASP A 156 -0.91 1.56 -1.32
C ASP A 156 0.12 0.44 -1.24
N ASN A 157 -0.31 -0.82 -1.07
CA ASN A 157 0.61 -1.95 -0.99
C ASN A 157 1.19 -2.36 -2.35
N GLU A 158 0.46 -2.19 -3.45
CA GLU A 158 1.03 -2.34 -4.79
C GLU A 158 2.11 -1.28 -5.07
N PHE A 159 1.84 -0.02 -4.70
CA PHE A 159 2.80 1.07 -4.83
C PHE A 159 4.01 0.85 -3.92
N PHE A 160 3.80 0.42 -2.68
CA PHE A 160 4.87 0.08 -1.74
C PHE A 160 5.74 -1.06 -2.29
N LEU A 161 5.15 -2.14 -2.81
CA LEU A 161 5.87 -3.23 -3.47
C LEU A 161 6.72 -2.73 -4.64
N PHE A 162 6.14 -1.89 -5.50
CA PHE A 162 6.86 -1.27 -6.60
C PHE A 162 8.06 -0.47 -6.10
N LEU A 163 7.90 0.40 -5.10
CA LEU A 163 9.00 1.18 -4.52
C LEU A 163 10.07 0.30 -3.88
N VAL A 164 9.69 -0.75 -3.14
CA VAL A 164 10.62 -1.72 -2.55
C VAL A 164 11.49 -2.36 -3.63
N ARG A 165 10.88 -2.79 -4.73
CA ARG A 165 11.63 -3.32 -5.88
C ARG A 165 12.55 -2.27 -6.47
N MET A 166 12.05 -1.07 -6.72
CA MET A 166 12.81 0.02 -7.32
C MET A 166 13.98 0.47 -6.45
N ARG A 167 13.84 0.43 -5.13
CA ARG A 167 14.83 0.92 -4.17
C ARG A 167 15.89 -0.11 -3.82
N LEU A 168 15.48 -1.37 -3.63
CA LEU A 168 16.34 -2.44 -3.11
C LEU A 168 16.76 -3.46 -4.18
N GLY A 169 16.10 -3.50 -5.34
CA GLY A 169 16.40 -4.46 -6.40
C GLY A 169 16.09 -5.91 -6.04
N LEU A 170 15.08 -6.15 -5.18
CA LEU A 170 14.73 -7.51 -4.75
C LEU A 170 14.17 -8.33 -5.91
N PHE A 171 14.54 -9.61 -5.96
CA PHE A 171 14.03 -10.57 -6.92
C PHE A 171 12.51 -10.75 -6.79
N GLU A 172 11.82 -11.01 -7.91
CA GLU A 172 10.36 -11.16 -7.90
C GLU A 172 9.91 -12.33 -7.00
N LYS A 173 10.75 -13.38 -6.86
CA LYS A 173 10.48 -14.51 -5.96
C LYS A 173 10.50 -14.10 -4.48
N ASP A 174 11.45 -13.27 -4.06
CA ASP A 174 11.52 -12.77 -2.68
C ASP A 174 10.32 -11.84 -2.39
N LEU A 175 9.98 -10.94 -3.31
CA LEU A 175 8.79 -10.11 -3.18
C LEU A 175 7.50 -10.93 -3.11
N ALA A 176 7.38 -11.99 -3.91
CA ALA A 176 6.23 -12.88 -3.89
C ALA A 176 6.03 -13.53 -2.51
N ASP A 177 7.12 -13.99 -1.90
CA ASP A 177 7.10 -14.61 -0.59
C ASP A 177 6.76 -13.58 0.52
N ARG A 178 7.36 -12.38 0.48
CA ARG A 178 7.08 -11.30 1.45
C ARG A 178 5.63 -10.84 1.44
N PHE A 179 5.08 -10.59 0.25
CA PHE A 179 3.72 -10.09 0.08
C PHE A 179 2.67 -11.21 0.03
N CYS A 180 3.08 -12.47 0.07
CA CYS A 180 2.22 -13.65 -0.01
C CYS A 180 1.34 -13.67 -1.28
N ILE A 181 1.94 -13.33 -2.43
CA ILE A 181 1.28 -13.32 -3.75
C ILE A 181 2.11 -14.15 -4.74
N SER A 182 1.56 -14.45 -5.92
CA SER A 182 2.34 -15.18 -6.94
C SER A 182 3.43 -14.31 -7.57
N VAL A 183 4.55 -14.91 -7.98
CA VAL A 183 5.62 -14.25 -8.75
C VAL A 183 5.07 -13.54 -9.99
N SER A 184 4.14 -14.19 -10.70
CA SER A 184 3.44 -13.60 -11.84
C SER A 184 2.64 -12.35 -11.49
N THR A 185 2.12 -12.24 -10.26
CA THR A 185 1.41 -11.05 -9.79
C THR A 185 2.37 -9.92 -9.46
N VAL A 186 3.50 -10.21 -8.81
CA VAL A 186 4.59 -9.25 -8.59
C VAL A 186 5.04 -8.63 -9.92
N SER A 187 5.33 -9.47 -10.92
CA SER A 187 5.78 -9.01 -12.23
C SER A 187 4.77 -8.07 -12.89
N ARG A 188 3.48 -8.44 -12.87
CA ARG A 188 2.38 -7.61 -13.40
C ARG A 188 2.25 -6.27 -12.67
N ILE A 189 2.35 -6.27 -11.34
CA ILE A 189 2.31 -5.04 -10.53
C ILE A 189 3.48 -4.15 -10.93
N CYS A 190 4.70 -4.68 -11.00
CA CYS A 190 5.88 -3.90 -11.32
C CYS A 190 5.81 -3.28 -12.72
N ILE A 191 5.40 -4.06 -13.74
CA ILE A 191 5.23 -3.55 -15.11
C ILE A 191 4.15 -2.46 -15.16
N THR A 192 3.00 -2.71 -14.53
CA THR A 192 1.87 -1.78 -14.55
C THR A 192 2.23 -0.47 -13.86
N TRP A 193 2.82 -0.53 -12.67
CA TRP A 193 3.25 0.65 -11.92
C TRP A 193 4.43 1.37 -12.58
N THR A 194 5.33 0.67 -13.26
CA THR A 194 6.41 1.31 -14.04
C THR A 194 5.82 2.20 -15.14
N SER A 195 4.93 1.66 -15.97
CA SER A 195 4.28 2.41 -17.05
C SER A 195 3.41 3.55 -16.50
N TYR A 196 2.64 3.27 -15.45
CA TYR A 196 1.76 4.25 -14.82
C TYR A 196 2.55 5.40 -14.20
N ALA A 197 3.56 5.10 -13.39
CA ALA A 197 4.43 6.11 -12.79
C ALA A 197 5.16 6.92 -13.87
N PHE A 198 5.65 6.29 -14.94
CA PHE A 198 6.29 7.01 -16.04
C PHE A 198 5.36 8.05 -16.68
N LEU A 199 4.11 7.70 -16.98
CA LEU A 199 3.15 8.62 -17.62
C LEU A 199 2.80 9.84 -16.75
N HIS A 200 2.80 9.68 -15.42
CA HIS A 200 2.52 10.78 -14.50
C HIS A 200 3.78 11.59 -14.14
N LEU A 201 4.90 10.92 -13.87
CA LEU A 201 6.16 11.57 -13.50
C LEU A 201 6.77 12.34 -14.67
N SER A 202 6.53 11.92 -15.92
CA SER A 202 6.96 12.65 -17.12
C SER A 202 6.24 13.98 -17.35
N GLN A 203 5.13 14.24 -16.65
CA GLN A 203 4.44 15.53 -16.68
C GLN A 203 5.15 16.59 -15.82
N LEU A 204 6.08 16.17 -14.94
CA LEU A 204 6.85 17.09 -14.14
C LEU A 204 7.84 17.84 -15.02
N LEU A 205 7.73 19.17 -15.03
CA LEU A 205 8.68 20.05 -15.69
C LEU A 205 9.99 20.06 -14.90
N LEU A 206 10.92 19.17 -15.29
CA LEU A 206 12.24 19.08 -14.66
C LEU A 206 13.14 20.27 -15.01
N TRP A 207 12.92 20.90 -16.16
CA TRP A 207 13.78 21.97 -16.65
C TRP A 207 13.61 23.25 -15.82
N MET A 208 14.67 23.66 -15.15
CA MET A 208 14.67 24.83 -14.27
C MET A 208 14.95 26.13 -15.02
N SER A 209 14.44 27.26 -14.51
CA SER A 209 14.73 28.60 -15.02
C SER A 209 16.19 29.02 -14.76
N LYS A 210 16.68 29.98 -15.54
CA LYS A 210 18.06 30.51 -15.41
C LYS A 210 18.29 31.09 -14.01
N GLN A 211 17.33 31.90 -13.58
CA GLN A 211 17.35 32.58 -12.28
C GLN A 211 17.46 31.56 -11.14
N ARG A 212 16.61 30.52 -11.13
CA ARG A 212 16.64 29.50 -10.08
C ARG A 212 17.97 28.75 -10.03
N ILE A 213 18.53 28.44 -11.20
CA ILE A 213 19.85 27.80 -11.28
C ILE A 213 20.92 28.72 -10.71
N GLN A 214 20.90 30.01 -11.03
CA GLN A 214 21.88 30.97 -10.51
C GLN A 214 21.73 31.21 -9.00
N GLU A 215 20.51 31.23 -8.47
CA GLU A 215 20.25 31.38 -7.03
C GLU A 215 20.84 30.20 -6.25
N GLU A 216 20.52 28.97 -6.66
CA GLU A 216 20.92 27.72 -5.99
C GLU A 216 22.34 27.25 -6.33
N MET A 217 23.02 27.89 -7.29
CA MET A 217 24.35 27.46 -7.72
C MET A 217 25.37 27.57 -6.57
N PRO A 218 26.13 26.49 -6.28
CA PRO A 218 27.18 26.52 -5.26
C PRO A 218 28.26 27.56 -5.58
N ALA A 219 28.83 28.20 -4.54
CA ALA A 219 29.84 29.25 -4.70
C ALA A 219 31.04 28.85 -5.57
N PRO A 220 31.64 27.65 -5.42
CA PRO A 220 32.74 27.22 -6.30
C PRO A 220 32.35 27.14 -7.79
N PHE A 221 31.08 26.81 -8.06
CA PHE A 221 30.55 26.75 -9.43
C PHE A 221 30.26 28.16 -9.97
N LYS A 222 29.82 29.09 -9.12
CA LYS A 222 29.59 30.51 -9.49
C LYS A 222 30.90 31.21 -9.89
N GLU A 223 31.98 30.96 -9.16
CA GLU A 223 33.27 31.62 -9.40
C GLU A 223 33.88 31.24 -10.75
N MET A 224 33.78 29.96 -11.12
CA MET A 224 34.43 29.44 -12.33
C MET A 224 33.50 29.25 -13.53
N TYR A 225 32.23 28.91 -13.28
CA TYR A 225 31.30 28.40 -14.28
C TYR A 225 29.88 28.97 -14.12
N SER A 226 29.78 30.27 -13.79
CA SER A 226 28.52 31.00 -13.55
C SER A 226 27.46 30.88 -14.67
N SER A 227 27.91 30.70 -15.91
CA SER A 227 27.04 30.56 -17.08
C SER A 227 26.52 29.13 -17.30
N THR A 228 26.96 28.15 -16.49
CA THR A 228 26.58 26.75 -16.68
C THR A 228 25.11 26.53 -16.34
N ARG A 229 24.35 26.13 -17.36
CA ARG A 229 22.93 25.83 -17.25
C ARG A 229 22.69 24.39 -16.82
N VAL A 230 23.44 23.47 -17.41
CA VAL A 230 23.26 22.03 -17.20
C VAL A 230 24.55 21.30 -17.48
N ILE A 231 24.76 20.23 -16.72
CA ILE A 231 25.84 19.27 -16.88
C ILE A 231 25.22 18.02 -17.48
N LEU A 232 25.66 17.66 -18.69
CA LEU A 232 25.11 16.57 -19.47
C LEU A 232 26.01 15.33 -19.38
N ASP A 233 25.41 14.17 -19.09
CA ASP A 233 26.10 12.88 -19.09
C ASP A 233 25.26 11.82 -19.81
N ALA A 234 25.96 10.86 -20.43
CA ALA A 234 25.35 9.66 -20.98
C ALA A 234 25.45 8.52 -19.96
N THR A 235 24.31 7.91 -19.65
CA THR A 235 24.23 6.71 -18.82
C THR A 235 23.84 5.51 -19.68
N GLU A 236 24.40 4.35 -19.34
CA GLU A 236 24.02 3.08 -19.95
C GLU A 236 23.47 2.15 -18.88
N VAL A 237 22.28 1.59 -19.14
CA VAL A 237 21.62 0.60 -18.31
C VAL A 237 21.75 -0.75 -19.01
N LYS A 238 22.27 -1.75 -18.30
CA LYS A 238 22.41 -3.11 -18.85
C LYS A 238 21.04 -3.71 -19.12
N CYS A 239 20.93 -4.46 -20.21
CA CYS A 239 19.72 -5.20 -20.54
C CYS A 239 20.07 -6.63 -20.97
N GLN A 240 19.08 -7.51 -20.96
CA GLN A 240 19.23 -8.86 -21.48
C GLN A 240 19.46 -8.82 -22.99
N ALA A 241 20.33 -9.70 -23.48
CA ALA A 241 20.54 -9.85 -24.91
C ALA A 241 19.25 -10.38 -25.57
N SER A 242 18.80 -9.67 -26.59
CA SER A 242 17.70 -10.12 -27.44
C SER A 242 18.13 -11.35 -28.25
N SER A 243 17.19 -12.26 -28.53
CA SER A 243 17.40 -13.40 -29.45
C SER A 243 17.59 -12.95 -30.91
N SER A 244 17.04 -11.80 -31.29
CA SER A 244 17.30 -11.17 -32.59
C SER A 244 18.70 -10.58 -32.61
N LEU A 245 19.56 -11.09 -33.50
CA LEU A 245 20.93 -10.61 -33.73
C LEU A 245 20.98 -9.13 -34.10
N ALA A 246 19.99 -8.64 -34.85
CA ALA A 246 19.92 -7.22 -35.23
C ALA A 246 19.71 -6.32 -34.00
N LEU A 247 18.77 -6.68 -33.12
CA LEU A 247 18.53 -5.95 -31.87
C LEU A 247 19.69 -6.11 -30.88
N GLN A 248 20.30 -7.30 -30.85
CA GLN A 248 21.49 -7.55 -30.03
C GLN A 248 22.66 -6.67 -30.49
N SER A 249 22.93 -6.59 -31.79
CA SER A 249 23.97 -5.73 -32.35
C SER A 249 23.68 -4.25 -32.06
N ALA A 250 22.44 -3.80 -32.29
CA ALA A 250 22.06 -2.42 -32.02
C ALA A 250 22.18 -2.01 -30.54
N THR A 251 21.86 -2.92 -29.62
CA THR A 251 21.96 -2.65 -28.18
C THR A 251 23.35 -2.95 -27.60
N PHE A 252 24.26 -3.54 -28.36
CA PHE A 252 25.60 -3.84 -27.86
C PHE A 252 26.42 -2.56 -27.72
N SER A 253 26.84 -2.26 -26.50
CA SER A 253 27.77 -1.18 -26.22
C SER A 253 29.18 -1.73 -26.20
N ASN A 254 30.01 -1.26 -27.13
CA ASN A 254 31.44 -1.59 -27.13
C ASN A 254 32.12 -1.10 -25.85
N TYR A 255 31.67 0.04 -25.31
CA TYR A 255 32.22 0.64 -24.10
C TYR A 255 31.94 -0.19 -22.84
N LYS A 256 30.76 -0.82 -22.74
CA LYS A 256 30.37 -1.69 -21.62
C LYS A 256 30.59 -3.18 -21.89
N SER A 257 30.97 -3.53 -23.11
CA SER A 257 31.12 -4.90 -23.62
C SER A 257 29.90 -5.77 -23.32
N THR A 258 28.70 -5.18 -23.41
CA THR A 258 27.43 -5.87 -23.13
C THR A 258 26.25 -5.14 -23.76
N ASN A 259 25.08 -5.78 -23.78
CA ASN A 259 23.85 -5.17 -24.25
C ASN A 259 23.35 -4.14 -23.23
N THR A 260 23.11 -2.93 -23.72
CA THR A 260 22.66 -1.79 -22.92
C THR A 260 21.66 -0.94 -23.67
N PHE A 261 20.92 -0.16 -22.90
CA PHE A 261 20.25 1.02 -23.40
C PHE A 261 20.96 2.26 -22.86
N LYS A 262 21.20 3.24 -23.74
CA LYS A 262 21.83 4.52 -23.42
C LYS A 262 20.77 5.60 -23.25
N GLY A 263 20.93 6.47 -22.25
CA GLY A 263 20.10 7.65 -22.04
C GLY A 263 20.94 8.84 -21.62
N LEU A 264 20.42 10.05 -21.83
CA LEU A 264 21.02 11.30 -21.40
C LEU A 264 20.38 11.78 -20.10
N ILE A 265 21.22 12.27 -19.20
CA ILE A 265 20.81 12.92 -17.96
C ILE A 265 21.43 14.32 -17.93
N GLY A 266 20.59 15.33 -17.74
CA GLY A 266 21.01 16.69 -17.42
C GLY A 266 20.87 16.95 -15.92
N ILE A 267 21.92 17.50 -15.32
CA ILE A 267 21.96 17.86 -13.90
C ILE A 267 22.38 19.32 -13.79
N SER A 268 21.66 20.09 -12.99
CA SER A 268 22.05 21.47 -12.68
C SER A 268 23.29 21.52 -11.76
N PRO A 269 24.00 22.65 -11.69
CA PRO A 269 25.17 22.81 -10.83
C PRO A 269 24.98 22.48 -9.34
N ASP A 270 23.77 22.62 -8.79
CA ASP A 270 23.39 22.23 -7.42
C ASP A 270 23.24 20.70 -7.23
N GLY A 271 23.27 19.92 -8.31
CA GLY A 271 23.09 18.47 -8.30
C GLY A 271 21.64 17.99 -8.48
N THR A 272 20.71 18.89 -8.82
CA THR A 272 19.32 18.53 -9.14
C THR A 272 19.21 17.98 -10.56
N VAL A 273 18.42 16.92 -10.76
CA VAL A 273 18.17 16.38 -12.11
C VAL A 273 17.19 17.28 -12.84
N THR A 274 17.60 17.82 -13.98
CA THR A 274 16.81 18.78 -14.78
C THR A 274 16.37 18.25 -16.12
N PHE A 275 16.95 17.14 -16.58
CA PHE A 275 16.60 16.51 -17.85
C PHE A 275 16.86 15.01 -17.82
N VAL A 276 15.97 14.24 -18.42
CA VAL A 276 16.11 12.79 -18.63
C VAL A 276 15.55 12.48 -20.01
N SER A 277 16.35 11.84 -20.87
CA SER A 277 15.88 11.42 -22.19
C SER A 277 15.18 10.06 -22.17
N ASN A 278 14.50 9.74 -23.28
CA ASN A 278 14.19 8.35 -23.60
C ASN A 278 15.47 7.52 -23.73
N LEU A 279 15.31 6.20 -23.62
CA LEU A 279 16.39 5.24 -23.80
C LEU A 279 16.56 4.88 -25.29
N PHE A 280 17.82 4.84 -25.72
CA PHE A 280 18.26 4.51 -27.08
C PHE A 280 19.11 3.24 -27.06
N PRO A 281 19.27 2.52 -28.19
CA PRO A 281 20.15 1.35 -28.26
C PRO A 281 21.60 1.69 -27.88
N GLY A 282 22.26 0.85 -27.09
CA GLY A 282 23.59 1.12 -26.51
C GLY A 282 24.71 1.46 -27.50
N SER A 283 24.59 1.05 -28.77
CA SER A 283 25.58 1.38 -29.82
C SER A 283 25.53 2.84 -30.29
N ILE A 284 24.47 3.59 -29.95
CA ILE A 284 24.26 4.96 -30.40
C ILE A 284 25.38 5.89 -29.87
N SER A 285 25.79 6.86 -30.69
CA SER A 285 26.74 7.89 -30.25
C SER A 285 26.09 8.90 -29.31
N ASP A 286 26.90 9.55 -28.45
CA ASP A 286 26.39 10.55 -27.52
C ASP A 286 25.82 11.77 -28.28
N LYS A 287 26.45 12.14 -29.41
CA LYS A 287 25.96 13.20 -30.30
C LYS A 287 24.57 12.89 -30.86
N GLU A 288 24.35 11.64 -31.30
CA GLU A 288 23.06 11.22 -31.83
C GLU A 288 22.00 11.15 -30.72
N CYS A 289 22.37 10.73 -29.51
CA CYS A 289 21.48 10.82 -28.35
C CYS A 289 21.00 12.26 -28.14
N VAL A 290 21.90 13.25 -28.19
CA VAL A 290 21.53 14.66 -28.00
C VAL A 290 20.50 15.08 -29.04
N ARG A 291 20.75 14.75 -30.30
CA ARG A 291 19.87 15.07 -31.42
C ARG A 291 18.46 14.47 -31.27
N GLN A 292 18.35 13.22 -30.82
CA GLN A 292 17.07 12.51 -30.73
C GLN A 292 16.36 12.69 -29.37
N SER A 293 17.05 13.16 -28.35
CA SER A 293 16.54 13.21 -26.97
C SER A 293 15.52 14.32 -26.69
N GLY A 294 15.37 15.30 -27.59
CA GLY A 294 14.62 16.53 -27.33
C GLY A 294 15.39 17.57 -26.49
N PHE A 295 16.66 17.31 -26.14
CA PHE A 295 17.48 18.23 -25.36
C PHE A 295 17.65 19.60 -26.03
N LEU A 296 17.85 19.61 -27.35
CA LEU A 296 18.03 20.85 -28.13
C LEU A 296 16.75 21.69 -28.23
N SER A 297 15.58 21.11 -27.89
CA SER A 297 14.29 21.81 -27.89
C SER A 297 13.96 22.46 -26.54
N LEU A 298 14.85 22.34 -25.54
CA LEU A 298 14.66 22.95 -24.23
C LEU A 298 14.84 24.48 -24.31
N PRO A 299 14.18 25.24 -23.43
CA PRO A 299 14.26 26.70 -23.43
C PRO A 299 15.59 27.16 -22.84
N PHE A 300 16.61 27.25 -23.69
CA PHE A 300 17.89 27.90 -23.45
C PHE A 300 17.80 29.41 -23.70
N HIS A 301 18.70 30.16 -23.08
CA HIS A 301 18.86 31.61 -23.31
C HIS A 301 20.25 31.89 -23.89
N ASP A 302 20.38 32.98 -24.65
CA ASP A 302 21.67 33.44 -25.18
C ASP A 302 22.71 33.54 -24.04
N GLY A 303 23.88 32.92 -24.25
CA GLY A 303 24.96 32.85 -23.28
C GLY A 303 24.84 31.75 -22.22
N ASP A 304 23.82 30.90 -22.28
CA ASP A 304 23.79 29.66 -21.49
C ASP A 304 24.90 28.71 -21.96
N VAL A 305 25.48 27.96 -21.02
CA VAL A 305 26.55 26.99 -21.30
C VAL A 305 26.14 25.60 -20.84
N VAL A 306 26.33 24.60 -21.71
CA VAL A 306 26.24 23.18 -21.39
C VAL A 306 27.62 22.68 -21.02
N MET A 307 27.76 22.03 -19.88
CA MET A 307 28.98 21.33 -19.51
C MET A 307 28.84 19.83 -19.81
N ALA A 308 29.84 19.20 -20.41
CA ALA A 308 29.77 17.78 -20.75
C ALA A 308 31.11 17.04 -20.61
N ASP A 309 31.05 15.71 -20.66
CA ASP A 309 32.25 14.87 -20.73
C ASP A 309 33.01 15.09 -22.06
N LYS A 310 34.33 14.87 -22.05
CA LYS A 310 35.22 15.11 -23.20
C LYS A 310 34.82 14.39 -24.50
N GLY A 311 34.04 13.31 -24.40
CA GLY A 311 33.51 12.56 -25.55
C GLY A 311 32.36 13.25 -26.30
N PHE A 312 31.74 14.27 -25.70
CA PHE A 312 30.57 14.96 -26.27
C PHE A 312 30.98 15.97 -27.34
N LYS A 313 31.03 15.52 -28.60
CA LYS A 313 31.28 16.37 -29.77
C LYS A 313 29.97 16.99 -30.28
N ILE A 314 29.41 17.92 -29.52
CA ILE A 314 28.06 18.51 -29.77
C ILE A 314 28.07 20.02 -29.98
N GLN A 315 29.25 20.66 -30.08
CA GLN A 315 29.36 22.13 -30.26
C GLN A 315 28.54 22.62 -31.45
N ASP A 316 28.62 21.92 -32.59
CA ASP A 316 27.88 22.26 -33.80
C ASP A 316 26.35 22.25 -33.59
N LEU A 317 25.85 21.36 -32.72
CA LEU A 317 24.41 21.31 -32.39
C LEU A 317 23.99 22.44 -31.44
N LEU A 318 24.91 22.94 -30.63
CA LEU A 318 24.64 23.99 -29.65
C LEU A 318 24.81 25.40 -30.25
N ASP A 319 25.68 25.54 -31.25
CA ASP A 319 25.86 26.79 -32.00
C ASP A 319 24.55 27.23 -32.67
N ASP A 320 23.77 26.28 -33.22
CA ASP A 320 22.46 26.53 -33.84
C ASP A 320 21.45 27.20 -32.87
N ILE A 321 21.62 26.98 -31.57
CA ILE A 321 20.77 27.55 -30.51
C ILE A 321 21.52 28.57 -29.65
N LYS A 322 22.70 29.04 -30.08
CA LYS A 322 23.56 30.02 -29.38
C LYS A 322 23.93 29.63 -27.94
N VAL A 323 24.14 28.34 -27.72
CA VAL A 323 24.54 27.78 -26.42
C VAL A 323 26.01 27.40 -26.47
N GLY A 324 26.77 27.77 -25.44
CA GLY A 324 28.18 27.38 -25.33
C GLY A 324 28.34 25.93 -24.89
N LEU A 325 29.44 25.29 -25.27
CA LEU A 325 29.85 24.00 -24.73
C LEU A 325 31.13 24.16 -23.91
N ASN A 326 31.09 23.72 -22.66
CA ASN A 326 32.27 23.56 -21.84
C ASN A 326 32.62 22.07 -21.71
N THR A 327 33.77 21.68 -22.29
CA THR A 327 34.34 20.34 -22.12
C THR A 327 35.79 20.46 -21.68
N PRO A 328 36.32 19.48 -20.93
CA PRO A 328 37.73 19.50 -20.57
C PRO A 328 38.63 19.55 -21.81
N PRO A 329 39.77 20.24 -21.76
CA PRO A 329 40.64 20.42 -22.91
C PRO A 329 41.09 19.09 -23.53
N PHE A 330 41.21 19.06 -24.86
CA PHE A 330 41.78 17.94 -25.60
C PHE A 330 43.30 17.89 -25.40
N LEU A 331 43.86 16.68 -25.23
CA LEU A 331 45.31 16.50 -25.25
C LEU A 331 45.73 16.58 -26.72
N THR A 332 45.99 17.79 -27.21
CA THR A 332 46.43 18.03 -28.59
C THR A 332 47.94 18.09 -28.72
N ARG A 333 48.69 18.28 -27.61
CA ARG A 333 50.15 18.52 -27.61
C ARG A 333 50.99 17.53 -26.78
N GLY A 334 50.43 16.41 -26.34
CA GLY A 334 51.15 15.39 -25.57
C GLY A 334 51.38 15.71 -24.09
N GLN A 335 51.44 16.98 -23.70
CA GLN A 335 51.44 17.46 -22.30
C GLN A 335 50.55 18.71 -22.16
N PHE A 336 49.88 18.84 -21.01
CA PHE A 336 49.19 20.07 -20.61
C PHE A 336 50.19 21.07 -20.03
N ASN A 337 49.98 22.36 -20.24
CA ASN A 337 50.71 23.38 -19.48
C ASN A 337 50.16 23.48 -18.03
N GLU A 338 50.89 24.10 -17.09
CA GLU A 338 50.46 24.17 -15.68
C GLU A 338 49.08 24.83 -15.48
N ALA A 339 48.73 25.82 -16.32
CA ALA A 339 47.44 26.50 -16.25
C ALA A 339 46.29 25.57 -16.71
N GLU A 340 46.50 24.84 -17.80
CA GLU A 340 45.58 23.82 -18.33
C GLU A 340 45.44 22.64 -17.37
N VAL A 341 46.51 22.23 -16.68
CA VAL A 341 46.45 21.19 -15.63
C VAL A 341 45.55 21.68 -14.48
N ARG A 342 45.78 22.90 -13.99
CA ARG A 342 45.02 23.46 -12.87
C ARG A 342 43.54 23.64 -13.22
N GLU A 343 43.24 24.20 -14.40
CA GLU A 343 41.89 24.32 -14.91
C GLU A 343 41.22 22.93 -15.09
N THR A 344 41.96 21.94 -15.59
CA THR A 344 41.44 20.56 -15.73
C THR A 344 41.16 19.90 -14.38
N GLU A 345 42.02 20.10 -13.37
CA GLU A 345 41.83 19.60 -12.01
C GLU A 345 40.62 20.24 -11.32
N GLU A 346 40.45 21.55 -11.47
CA GLU A 346 39.32 22.30 -10.93
C GLU A 346 37.99 21.86 -11.59
N ILE A 347 37.95 21.78 -12.93
CA ILE A 347 36.82 21.22 -13.69
C ILE A 347 36.49 19.79 -13.24
N ALA A 348 37.52 18.95 -13.10
CA ALA A 348 37.35 17.57 -12.70
C ALA A 348 36.78 17.47 -11.28
N SER A 349 37.26 18.30 -10.34
CA SER A 349 36.82 18.30 -8.95
C SER A 349 35.33 18.63 -8.81
N LEU A 350 34.84 19.64 -9.55
CA LEU A 350 33.43 20.03 -9.55
C LEU A 350 32.55 18.98 -10.23
N ARG A 351 33.02 18.42 -11.36
CA ARG A 351 32.32 17.35 -12.07
C ARG A 351 32.25 16.05 -11.27
N ILE A 352 33.20 15.77 -10.37
CA ILE A 352 33.13 14.59 -9.49
C ILE A 352 31.85 14.61 -8.65
N HIS A 353 31.40 15.77 -8.17
CA HIS A 353 30.18 15.85 -7.36
C HIS A 353 28.93 15.44 -8.18
N VAL A 354 28.88 15.88 -9.42
CA VAL A 354 27.78 15.58 -10.35
C VAL A 354 27.85 14.14 -10.85
N LYS A 355 29.05 13.64 -11.15
CA LYS A 355 29.27 12.21 -11.46
C LYS A 355 28.87 11.31 -10.31
N ARG A 356 29.11 11.70 -9.05
CA ARG A 356 28.61 10.97 -7.87
C ARG A 356 27.09 10.96 -7.82
N ARG A 357 26.42 12.06 -8.19
CA ARG A 357 24.94 12.11 -8.28
C ARG A 357 24.43 11.14 -9.34
N ILE A 358 25.01 11.14 -10.54
CA ILE A 358 24.67 10.19 -11.61
C ILE A 358 24.93 8.75 -11.16
N GLN A 359 26.04 8.51 -10.46
CA GLN A 359 26.35 7.20 -9.91
C GLN A 359 25.29 6.74 -8.89
N ARG A 360 24.70 7.64 -8.11
CA ARG A 360 23.57 7.29 -7.22
C ARG A 360 22.34 6.88 -8.01
N ILE A 361 22.04 7.56 -9.13
CA ILE A 361 20.96 7.16 -10.04
C ILE A 361 21.25 5.75 -10.60
N LYS A 362 22.50 5.49 -11.02
CA LYS A 362 22.97 4.18 -11.51
C LYS A 362 22.99 3.08 -10.43
N LYS A 363 23.00 3.44 -9.13
CA LYS A 363 23.04 2.49 -8.00
C LYS A 363 21.67 1.99 -7.57
N PHE A 364 20.58 2.61 -8.04
CA PHE A 364 19.30 1.96 -7.92
C PHE A 364 19.36 0.68 -8.76
N SER A 365 19.22 -0.47 -8.10
CA SER A 365 19.19 -1.77 -8.75
C SER A 365 17.89 -1.90 -9.54
N TYR A 366 17.88 -1.30 -10.72
CA TYR A 366 16.87 -1.53 -11.74
C TYR A 366 17.39 -2.66 -12.63
N ILE A 367 16.65 -3.78 -12.61
CA ILE A 367 16.84 -5.03 -13.38
C ILE A 367 17.62 -6.11 -12.63
#